data_AF-A0A069DEC3-F1
#
_entry.id   AF-A0A069DEC3-F1
#
_cell.length_a   1.000
_cell.length_b   1.000
_cell.length_c   1.000
_cell.angle_alpha   90.00
_cell.angle_beta   90.00
_cell.angle_gamma   90.00
#
_symmetry.space_group_name_H-M   'P 1'
#
loop_
_entity.id
_entity.type
_entity.pdbx_description
1 polymer ?
#
loop_
_entity_poly.entity_id
_entity_poly.type
_entity_poly.pdbx_seq_one_letter_code
_entity_poly.pdbx_strand_id
1 'polypeptide(L)'
;MSKRSPISLEVKLQAVQRCLERRSNPNYESKQLRISKGTVKDWIRKYEADGLDGLKESNTWKSYSKELKLAAIKYTNEIELKSTRKGKALSHMNKGRKTTFEERIEIAQYTIANNLDYQKAMEKYGVSYQQVYAWVREQERLMSGDKNIFPLKVAILVTFFMLSV
;
A
#
# COMPACT_ATOMS: atom_id res chain seq x y z
N MET A 1 -11.65 0.62 -1.84
CA MET A 1 -12.16 -0.09 -3.04
C MET A 1 -12.40 -1.55 -2.66
N SER A 2 -13.67 -1.96 -2.45
CA SER A 2 -13.99 -3.33 -1.99
C SER A 2 -13.80 -4.33 -3.13
N LYS A 3 -12.98 -5.37 -2.92
CA LYS A 3 -12.78 -6.47 -3.88
C LYS A 3 -13.94 -7.48 -3.78
N ARG A 4 -15.19 -7.04 -3.96
CA ARG A 4 -16.34 -7.98 -4.02
C ARG A 4 -16.22 -8.84 -5.27
N SER A 5 -16.66 -10.09 -5.20
CA SER A 5 -16.52 -10.97 -6.37
C SER A 5 -17.52 -10.49 -7.42
N PRO A 6 -17.08 -10.17 -8.64
CA PRO A 6 -17.97 -9.68 -9.69
C PRO A 6 -18.95 -10.74 -10.20
N ILE A 7 -18.84 -11.98 -9.73
CA ILE A 7 -19.60 -13.13 -10.19
C ILE A 7 -20.83 -13.33 -9.31
N SER A 8 -22.00 -13.34 -9.95
CA SER A 8 -23.28 -13.56 -9.28
C SER A 8 -23.38 -14.95 -8.66
N LEU A 9 -24.21 -15.07 -7.62
CA LEU A 9 -24.45 -16.34 -6.92
C LEU A 9 -24.91 -17.46 -7.87
N GLU A 10 -25.77 -17.11 -8.83
CA GLU A 10 -26.31 -18.04 -9.83
C GLU A 10 -25.21 -18.69 -10.67
N VAL A 11 -24.26 -17.88 -11.14
CA VAL A 11 -23.12 -18.38 -11.95
C VAL A 11 -22.21 -19.28 -11.11
N LYS A 12 -22.03 -18.98 -9.83
CA LYS A 12 -21.28 -19.85 -8.89
C LYS A 12 -21.98 -21.20 -8.75
N LEU A 13 -23.29 -21.19 -8.55
CA LEU A 13 -24.10 -22.40 -8.35
C LEU A 13 -24.06 -23.31 -9.58
N GLN A 14 -24.26 -22.75 -10.77
CA GLN A 14 -24.21 -23.52 -12.02
C GLN A 14 -22.85 -24.18 -12.25
N ALA A 15 -21.76 -23.45 -12.02
CA ALA A 15 -20.41 -24.00 -12.16
C ALA A 15 -20.15 -25.15 -11.17
N VAL A 16 -20.62 -25.00 -9.92
CA VAL A 16 -20.48 -26.04 -8.88
C VAL A 16 -21.29 -27.29 -9.23
N GLN A 17 -22.58 -27.13 -9.61
CA GLN A 17 -23.45 -28.24 -9.99
C GLN A 17 -22.86 -29.05 -11.15
N ARG A 18 -22.38 -28.38 -12.21
CA ARG A 18 -21.74 -29.06 -13.35
C ARG A 18 -20.49 -29.85 -12.96
N CYS A 19 -19.71 -29.35 -12.00
CA CYS A 19 -18.53 -30.05 -11.50
C CYS A 19 -18.92 -31.28 -10.65
N LEU A 20 -19.94 -31.16 -9.79
CA LEU A 20 -20.42 -32.26 -8.94
C LEU A 20 -21.08 -33.37 -9.77
N GLU A 21 -21.85 -33.01 -10.80
CA GLU A 21 -22.48 -33.93 -11.74
C GLU A 21 -21.47 -34.60 -12.70
N ARG A 22 -20.17 -34.32 -12.56
CA ARG A 22 -19.08 -34.78 -13.44
C ARG A 22 -19.27 -34.41 -14.93
N ARG A 23 -20.18 -33.48 -15.23
CA ARG A 23 -20.39 -32.92 -16.58
C ARG A 23 -19.28 -31.95 -16.98
N SER A 24 -18.61 -31.39 -15.98
CA SER A 24 -17.50 -30.45 -16.14
C SER A 24 -16.43 -30.71 -15.08
N ASN A 25 -15.41 -29.88 -15.06
CA ASN A 25 -14.38 -29.91 -14.02
C ASN A 25 -13.93 -28.48 -13.65
N PRO A 26 -13.34 -28.30 -12.44
CA PRO A 26 -12.96 -26.98 -11.96
C PRO A 26 -12.01 -26.21 -12.88
N ASN A 27 -11.16 -26.92 -13.64
CA ASN A 27 -10.23 -26.30 -14.57
C ASN A 27 -10.95 -25.74 -15.80
N TYR A 28 -11.92 -26.48 -16.35
CA TYR A 28 -12.75 -26.02 -17.46
C TYR A 28 -13.59 -24.79 -17.06
N GLU A 29 -14.35 -24.88 -15.97
CA GLU A 29 -15.18 -23.76 -15.48
C GLU A 29 -14.35 -22.50 -15.17
N SER A 30 -13.13 -22.68 -14.63
CA SER A 30 -12.24 -21.56 -14.36
C SER A 30 -11.84 -20.78 -15.62
N LYS A 31 -11.63 -21.50 -16.74
CA LYS A 31 -11.33 -20.86 -18.04
C LYS A 31 -12.56 -20.15 -18.60
N GLN A 32 -13.74 -20.75 -18.50
CA GLN A 32 -15.00 -20.15 -18.97
C GLN A 32 -15.29 -18.84 -18.24
N LEU A 33 -15.13 -18.84 -16.91
CA LEU A 33 -15.42 -17.68 -16.07
C LEU A 33 -14.24 -16.71 -15.91
N ARG A 34 -13.09 -16.99 -16.55
CA ARG A 34 -11.84 -16.23 -16.44
C ARG A 34 -11.41 -15.97 -14.98
N ILE A 35 -11.54 -17.00 -14.14
CA ILE A 35 -11.16 -16.99 -12.73
C ILE A 35 -10.08 -18.03 -12.44
N SER A 36 -9.51 -17.96 -11.23
CA SER A 36 -8.56 -18.97 -10.80
C SER A 36 -9.26 -20.32 -10.57
N LYS A 37 -8.59 -21.42 -10.93
CA LYS A 37 -9.06 -22.79 -10.61
C LYS A 37 -9.26 -23.03 -9.11
N GLY A 38 -8.51 -22.31 -8.26
CA GLY A 38 -8.66 -22.37 -6.80
C GLY A 38 -10.01 -21.83 -6.35
N THR A 39 -10.50 -20.76 -6.99
CA THR A 39 -11.80 -20.16 -6.72
C THR A 39 -12.94 -21.16 -6.96
N VAL A 40 -12.89 -21.92 -8.05
CA VAL A 40 -13.92 -22.94 -8.35
C VAL A 40 -13.88 -24.09 -7.34
N LYS A 41 -12.68 -24.54 -6.94
CA LYS A 41 -12.53 -25.55 -5.88
C LYS A 41 -13.07 -25.05 -4.54
N ASP A 42 -12.82 -23.80 -4.19
CA ASP A 42 -13.34 -23.19 -2.97
C ASP A 42 -14.87 -23.09 -2.98
N TRP A 43 -15.49 -22.81 -4.14
CA TRP A 43 -16.95 -22.83 -4.26
C TRP A 43 -17.50 -24.23 -4.01
N ILE A 44 -16.91 -25.26 -4.61
CA ILE A 44 -17.32 -26.66 -4.38
C ILE A 44 -17.22 -27.00 -2.89
N ARG A 45 -16.06 -26.72 -2.26
CA ARG A 45 -15.85 -26.99 -0.84
C ARG A 45 -16.87 -26.29 0.06
N LYS A 46 -17.18 -25.02 -0.22
CA LYS A 46 -18.17 -24.25 0.54
C LYS A 46 -19.59 -24.76 0.32
N TYR A 47 -19.91 -25.17 -0.90
CA TYR A 47 -21.20 -25.75 -1.22
C TYR A 47 -21.40 -27.12 -0.57
N GLU A 48 -20.36 -27.95 -0.52
CA GLU A 48 -20.41 -29.24 0.20
C GLU A 48 -20.58 -29.05 1.72
N ALA A 49 -20.00 -27.98 2.29
CA ALA A 49 -20.09 -27.70 3.73
C ALA A 49 -21.43 -27.06 4.14
N ASP A 50 -21.84 -26.01 3.41
CA ASP A 50 -22.92 -25.11 3.83
C ASP A 50 -24.01 -24.95 2.74
N GLY A 51 -23.99 -25.77 1.69
CA GLY A 51 -24.95 -25.71 0.58
C GLY A 51 -24.94 -24.37 -0.14
N LEU A 52 -26.13 -23.87 -0.47
CA LEU A 52 -26.31 -22.57 -1.13
C LEU A 52 -25.78 -21.41 -0.28
N ASP A 53 -25.87 -21.50 1.05
CA ASP A 53 -25.42 -20.45 1.96
C ASP A 53 -23.89 -20.31 1.96
N GLY A 54 -23.17 -21.40 1.71
CA GLY A 54 -21.71 -21.36 1.51
C GLY A 54 -21.26 -20.56 0.29
N LEU A 55 -22.12 -20.42 -0.72
CA LEU A 55 -21.83 -19.64 -1.94
C LEU A 55 -22.24 -18.17 -1.84
N LYS A 56 -23.12 -17.82 -0.90
CA LYS A 56 -23.54 -16.44 -0.65
C LYS A 56 -22.36 -15.62 -0.14
N GLU A 57 -22.28 -14.38 -0.60
CA GLU A 57 -21.31 -13.44 -0.04
C GLU A 57 -21.77 -13.02 1.34
N SER A 58 -20.84 -12.96 2.31
CA SER A 58 -21.11 -12.30 3.58
C SER A 58 -21.33 -10.82 3.30
N ASN A 59 -22.59 -10.42 3.28
CA ASN A 59 -23.06 -9.05 3.09
C ASN A 59 -22.84 -8.17 4.34
N THR A 60 -22.37 -8.76 5.45
CA THR A 60 -22.12 -8.07 6.71
C THR A 60 -20.77 -8.47 7.32
N TRP A 61 -20.16 -7.57 8.09
CA TRP A 61 -19.03 -7.92 8.95
C TRP A 61 -19.54 -8.72 10.15
N LYS A 62 -18.88 -9.84 10.47
CA LYS A 62 -19.15 -10.55 11.73
C LYS A 62 -18.78 -9.64 12.89
N SER A 63 -19.79 -9.19 13.64
CA SER A 63 -19.58 -8.39 14.84
C SER A 63 -19.12 -9.32 15.95
N TYR A 64 -17.89 -9.13 16.42
CA TYR A 64 -17.36 -9.86 17.57
C TYR A 64 -17.54 -9.04 18.85
N SER A 65 -17.90 -9.72 19.94
CA SER A 65 -18.01 -9.10 21.27
C SER A 65 -16.66 -8.52 21.71
N LYS A 66 -16.72 -7.49 22.56
CA LYS A 66 -15.52 -6.88 23.15
C LYS A 66 -14.68 -7.92 23.90
N GLU A 67 -15.34 -8.82 24.60
CA GLU A 67 -14.72 -9.92 25.35
C GLU A 67 -13.91 -10.86 24.45
N LEU A 68 -14.49 -11.30 23.33
CA LEU A 68 -13.81 -12.20 22.40
C LEU A 68 -12.56 -11.56 21.77
N LYS A 69 -12.65 -10.25 21.45
CA LYS A 69 -11.49 -9.49 20.96
C LYS A 69 -10.39 -9.38 22.01
N LEU A 70 -10.74 -9.12 23.27
CA LEU A 70 -9.80 -9.04 24.38
C LEU A 70 -9.15 -10.39 24.67
N ALA A 71 -9.92 -11.47 24.65
CA ALA A 71 -9.42 -12.83 24.85
C ALA A 71 -8.41 -13.22 23.76
N ALA A 72 -8.67 -12.89 22.50
CA ALA A 72 -7.74 -13.13 21.40
C ALA A 72 -6.41 -12.36 21.59
N ILE A 73 -6.47 -11.09 22.01
CA ILE A 73 -5.28 -10.27 22.29
C ILE A 73 -4.45 -10.88 23.44
N LYS A 74 -5.11 -11.26 24.54
CA LYS A 74 -4.45 -11.90 25.69
C LYS A 74 -3.73 -13.20 25.28
N TYR A 75 -4.43 -14.06 24.56
CA TYR A 75 -3.87 -15.32 24.04
C TYR A 75 -2.66 -15.10 23.12
N THR A 76 -2.71 -14.12 22.22
CA THR A 76 -1.58 -13.81 21.33
C THR A 76 -0.38 -13.18 22.05
N ASN A 77 -0.59 -12.58 23.22
CA ASN A 77 0.50 -12.05 24.05
C ASN A 77 1.16 -13.15 24.89
N GLU A 78 0.39 -14.17 25.27
CA GLU A 78 0.88 -15.33 26.05
C GLU A 78 1.59 -16.38 25.17
N ILE A 79 1.33 -16.36 23.86
CA ILE A 79 2.02 -17.21 22.89
C ILE A 79 3.08 -16.38 22.19
N GLU A 80 4.35 -16.69 22.43
CA GLU A 80 5.45 -16.18 21.60
C GLU A 80 5.30 -16.70 20.16
N LEU A 81 4.53 -15.98 19.34
CA LEU A 81 4.42 -16.27 17.92
C LEU A 81 5.74 -15.88 17.24
N LYS A 82 6.59 -16.86 16.96
CA LYS A 82 7.74 -16.67 16.05
C LYS A 82 7.19 -16.30 14.68
N SER A 83 7.33 -15.03 14.30
CA SER A 83 6.86 -14.56 13.00
C SER A 83 7.60 -15.32 11.88
N THR A 84 6.87 -16.02 11.02
CA THR A 84 7.43 -16.77 9.87
C THR A 84 7.70 -15.90 8.65
N ARG A 85 7.49 -14.58 8.77
CA ARG A 85 7.78 -13.62 7.71
C ARG A 85 8.70 -12.55 8.31
N LYS A 86 9.91 -12.43 7.78
CA LYS A 86 10.86 -11.33 8.06
C LYS A 86 10.30 -10.02 7.48
N GLY A 87 9.12 -9.60 7.95
CA GLY A 87 8.63 -8.24 7.77
C GLY A 87 9.54 -7.34 8.58
N LYS A 88 10.10 -6.31 7.95
CA LYS A 88 10.97 -5.31 8.59
C LYS A 88 10.35 -4.81 9.90
N ALA A 89 10.70 -5.43 11.01
CA ALA A 89 10.34 -5.03 12.37
C ALA A 89 11.13 -3.80 12.84
N LEU A 90 11.75 -3.06 11.91
CA LEU A 90 12.46 -1.81 12.13
C LEU A 90 12.04 -0.78 11.07
N SER A 91 10.74 -0.65 10.81
CA SER A 91 10.23 0.66 10.43
C SER A 91 9.93 1.38 11.74
N HIS A 92 10.96 1.98 12.34
CA HIS A 92 10.73 3.01 13.33
C HIS A 92 9.96 4.10 12.60
N MET A 93 8.64 4.11 12.78
CA MET A 93 7.75 5.07 12.16
C MET A 93 8.04 6.39 12.87
N ASN A 94 8.98 7.17 12.35
CA ASN A 94 9.19 8.54 12.79
C ASN A 94 7.82 9.21 12.72
N LYS A 95 7.24 9.50 13.89
CA LYS A 95 6.05 10.34 13.97
C LYS A 95 6.39 11.58 13.16
N GLY A 96 5.76 11.73 11.99
CA GLY A 96 6.18 12.70 11.01
C GLY A 96 6.19 14.08 11.66
N ARG A 97 7.39 14.65 11.85
CA ARG A 97 7.50 16.07 12.16
C ARG A 97 6.66 16.79 11.11
N LYS A 98 5.72 17.62 11.54
CA LYS A 98 5.00 18.50 10.63
C LYS A 98 6.01 19.51 10.12
N THR A 99 6.39 19.39 8.85
CA THR A 99 7.23 20.38 8.18
C THR A 99 6.37 21.33 7.37
N THR A 100 6.69 22.63 7.42
CA THR A 100 6.04 23.66 6.60
C THR A 100 6.49 23.57 5.15
N PHE A 101 5.86 24.32 4.25
CA PHE A 101 6.24 24.32 2.84
C PHE A 101 7.60 24.99 2.62
N GLU A 102 7.85 26.07 3.34
CA GLU A 102 9.10 26.84 3.35
C GLU A 102 10.27 25.98 3.84
N GLU A 103 10.09 25.24 4.95
CA GLU A 103 11.10 24.29 5.47
C GLU A 103 11.46 23.24 4.42
N ARG A 104 10.50 22.75 3.61
CA ARG A 104 10.77 21.74 2.56
C ARG A 104 11.58 22.32 1.40
N ILE A 105 11.32 23.57 1.02
CA ILE A 105 12.10 24.27 -0.01
C ILE A 105 13.53 24.46 0.48
N GLU A 106 13.71 24.93 1.71
CA GLU A 106 15.03 25.12 2.32
C GLU A 106 15.83 23.81 2.32
N ILE A 107 15.21 22.71 2.79
CA ILE A 107 15.87 21.40 2.85
C ILE A 107 16.25 20.90 1.46
N ALA A 108 15.38 21.07 0.46
CA ALA A 108 15.66 20.66 -0.91
C ALA A 108 16.82 21.47 -1.51
N GLN A 109 16.82 22.79 -1.34
CA GLN A 109 17.90 23.67 -1.82
C GLN A 109 19.23 23.38 -1.11
N TYR A 110 19.20 23.17 0.20
CA TYR A 110 20.38 22.76 0.98
C TYR A 110 20.97 21.46 0.46
N THR A 111 20.13 20.48 0.13
CA THR A 111 20.58 19.18 -0.38
C THR A 111 21.24 19.31 -1.75
N ILE A 112 20.66 20.12 -2.66
CA ILE A 112 21.24 20.41 -3.97
C ILE A 112 22.59 21.14 -3.83
N ALA A 113 22.67 22.13 -2.93
CA ALA A 113 23.89 22.89 -2.66
C ALA A 113 25.02 22.03 -2.03
N ASN A 114 24.66 20.98 -1.29
CA ASN A 114 25.62 20.04 -0.69
C ASN A 114 25.85 18.81 -1.59
N ASN A 115 25.82 18.99 -2.93
CA ASN A 115 26.13 17.93 -3.89
C ASN A 115 25.23 16.68 -3.76
N LEU A 116 23.94 16.90 -3.50
CA LEU A 116 22.93 15.85 -3.29
C LEU A 116 23.25 14.94 -2.09
N ASP A 117 23.93 15.46 -1.07
CA ASP A 117 24.17 14.75 0.18
C ASP A 117 22.89 14.72 1.03
N TYR A 118 22.03 13.74 0.73
CA TYR A 118 20.79 13.49 1.46
C TYR A 118 21.04 13.13 2.93
N GLN A 119 22.16 12.48 3.24
CA GLN A 119 22.47 12.07 4.61
C GLN A 119 22.73 13.29 5.48
N LYS A 120 23.51 14.25 4.97
CA LYS A 120 23.78 15.51 5.65
C LYS A 120 22.49 16.31 5.90
N ALA A 121 21.54 16.29 4.96
CA ALA A 121 20.24 16.93 5.14
C ALA A 121 19.37 16.24 6.21
N MET A 122 19.41 14.90 6.27
CA MET A 122 18.72 14.14 7.32
C MET A 122 19.25 14.47 8.71
N GLU A 123 20.57 14.50 8.87
CA GLU A 123 21.24 14.81 10.13
C GLU A 123 20.95 16.25 10.58
N LYS A 124 21.05 17.23 9.66
CA LYS A 124 20.84 18.65 9.97
C LYS A 124 19.40 18.99 10.35
N TYR A 125 18.42 18.44 9.64
CA TYR A 125 17.01 18.83 9.79
C TYR A 125 16.14 17.79 10.52
N GLY A 126 16.70 16.63 10.86
CA GLY A 126 15.97 15.56 11.55
C GLY A 126 14.83 14.96 10.73
N VAL A 127 14.99 14.92 9.40
CA VAL A 127 13.99 14.44 8.44
C VAL A 127 14.39 13.11 7.83
N SER A 128 13.43 12.33 7.34
CA SER A 128 13.71 11.04 6.69
C SER A 128 14.30 11.23 5.29
N TYR A 129 15.21 10.33 4.89
CA TYR A 129 15.75 10.24 3.52
C TYR A 129 14.65 10.34 2.47
N GLN A 130 13.56 9.58 2.67
CA GLN A 130 12.44 9.49 1.73
C GLN A 130 11.72 10.83 1.57
N GLN A 131 11.70 11.66 2.62
CA GLN A 131 11.11 13.00 2.57
C GLN A 131 11.99 13.96 1.79
N VAL A 132 13.29 14.02 2.12
CA VAL A 132 14.27 14.88 1.40
C VAL A 132 14.27 14.56 -0.09
N TYR A 133 14.35 13.27 -0.43
CA TYR A 133 14.34 12.79 -1.79
C TYR A 133 13.06 13.18 -2.56
N ALA A 134 11.89 13.03 -1.92
CA ALA A 134 10.63 13.43 -2.52
C ALA A 134 10.56 14.94 -2.79
N TRP A 135 11.08 15.77 -1.88
CA TRP A 135 11.07 17.23 -2.04
C TRP A 135 12.02 17.70 -3.13
N VAL A 136 13.24 17.14 -3.21
CA VAL A 136 14.20 17.45 -4.29
C VAL A 136 13.61 17.06 -5.66
N ARG A 137 13.03 15.86 -5.77
CA ARG A 137 12.41 15.39 -7.01
C ARG A 137 11.21 16.26 -7.43
N GLU A 138 10.37 16.69 -6.48
CA GLU A 138 9.25 17.58 -6.80
C GLU A 138 9.75 18.93 -7.32
N GLN A 139 10.82 19.47 -6.75
CA GLN A 139 11.47 20.68 -7.26
C GLN A 139 12.00 20.50 -8.69
N GLU A 140 12.73 19.42 -8.97
CA GLU A 140 13.23 19.11 -10.32
C GLU A 140 12.10 18.95 -11.35
N ARG A 141 11.00 18.30 -10.94
CA ARG A 141 9.81 18.11 -11.76
C ARG A 141 9.12 19.45 -12.07
N LEU A 142 8.98 20.31 -11.07
CA LEU A 142 8.45 21.67 -11.25
C LEU A 142 9.37 22.51 -12.16
N MET A 143 10.69 22.34 -12.06
CA MET A 143 11.68 23.01 -12.92
C MET A 143 11.71 22.48 -14.37
N SER A 144 11.32 21.23 -14.59
CA SER A 144 11.30 20.60 -15.93
C SER A 144 10.03 20.90 -16.73
N GLY A 145 9.00 21.48 -16.10
CA GLY A 145 7.67 21.73 -16.69
C GLY A 145 7.51 23.04 -17.46
N ASP A 146 8.34 24.06 -17.22
CA ASP A 146 8.20 25.39 -17.85
C ASP A 146 9.52 25.83 -18.51
N LYS A 147 9.60 25.62 -19.84
CA LYS A 147 10.77 25.96 -20.67
C LYS A 147 11.01 27.47 -20.88
N ASN A 148 10.40 28.39 -20.13
CA ASN A 148 10.42 29.81 -20.49
C ASN A 148 10.68 30.85 -19.40
N ILE A 149 10.98 30.53 -18.13
CA ILE A 149 11.32 31.58 -17.15
C ILE A 149 12.32 31.08 -16.09
N PHE A 150 13.56 30.68 -16.42
CA PHE A 150 14.47 30.27 -15.33
C PHE A 150 16.00 30.49 -15.41
N PRO A 151 16.65 31.10 -16.43
CA PRO A 151 18.04 31.50 -16.22
C PRO A 151 18.17 32.75 -15.34
N LEU A 152 17.10 33.55 -15.16
CA LEU A 152 17.19 34.84 -14.46
C LEU A 152 17.01 34.74 -12.94
N LYS A 153 16.12 33.90 -12.40
CA LYS A 153 15.88 33.88 -10.94
C LYS A 153 16.90 33.07 -10.14
N VAL A 154 17.48 32.00 -10.71
CA VAL A 154 18.54 31.23 -10.05
C VAL A 154 19.88 31.95 -10.14
N ALA A 155 20.19 32.62 -11.27
CA ALA A 155 21.35 33.48 -11.36
C ALA A 155 21.28 34.65 -10.37
N ILE A 156 20.11 35.28 -10.19
CA ILE A 156 19.93 36.38 -9.22
C ILE A 156 20.03 35.89 -7.76
N LEU A 157 19.53 34.70 -7.41
CA LEU A 157 19.63 34.17 -6.03
C LEU A 157 21.02 33.60 -5.69
N VAL A 158 21.71 32.98 -6.65
CA VAL A 158 23.08 32.46 -6.45
C VAL A 158 24.11 33.60 -6.44
N THR A 159 23.90 34.68 -7.19
CA THR A 159 24.79 35.86 -7.15
C THR A 159 24.60 36.71 -5.89
N PHE A 160 23.39 36.82 -5.36
CA PHE A 160 23.15 37.58 -4.12
C PHE A 160 23.80 36.95 -2.89
N PHE A 161 23.96 35.62 -2.87
CA PHE A 161 24.57 34.90 -1.74
C PHE A 161 26.11 34.84 -1.83
N MET A 162 26.70 34.98 -3.01
CA MET A 162 28.17 34.99 -3.20
C MET A 162 28.83 36.36 -3.01
N LEU A 163 28.05 37.45 -2.89
CA LEU A 163 28.55 38.82 -2.72
C LEU A 163 28.46 39.35 -1.28
N SER A 164 28.03 38.54 -0.31
CA SER A 164 27.91 38.93 1.11
C SER A 164 28.91 38.21 2.04
N VAL A 165 30.08 37.84 1.52
CA VAL A 165 31.27 37.46 2.32
C VAL A 165 32.38 38.45 2.06
#